data_AF-A0A3M8FRW6-F1
#
_entry.id   AF-A0A3M8FRW6-F1
#
_cell.length_a   1.000
_cell.length_b   1.000
_cell.length_c   1.000
_cell.angle_alpha   90.00
_cell.angle_beta   90.00
_cell.angle_gamma   90.00
#
_symmetry.space_group_name_H-M   'P 1'
#
loop_
_entity.id
_entity.type
_entity.pdbx_description
1 polymer ?
#
loop_
_entity_poly.entity_id
_entity_poly.type
_entity_poly.pdbx_seq_one_letter_code
_entity_poly.pdbx_strand_id
1 'polypeptide(L)'
;MATPPKVAVAGVAGTIVSVFGSAAAADPLEPVITPNDDVSFLMYMAKDSGEEQILNGTGPGLVRTDSLDMPESVGESFNSPGADILVGWDEIFDSRPGDAGTFSRIRLNARTSNGSPFLSPDAINDGFRLMRWEIGDHSDPAFQPLADAFGFRNGVEDIVFVNARVVFFDDDVQLNSLEYGFTIGIGSTWDGTDSVSDNLFTVGSDVNRIEITYDYDPTFIPAPASAALLTGMGLIGARRRRR
;
A
#
# COMPACT_ATOMS: atom_id res chain seq x y z
N MET A 1 36.83 55.27 -43.59
CA MET A 1 35.90 54.66 -42.62
C MET A 1 35.11 53.59 -43.35
N ALA A 2 35.30 52.33 -42.98
CA ALA A 2 34.60 51.19 -43.55
C ALA A 2 34.16 50.28 -42.38
N THR A 3 32.87 50.03 -42.28
CA THR A 3 32.20 49.15 -41.32
C THR A 3 32.48 47.68 -41.66
N PRO A 4 32.64 46.79 -40.66
CA PRO A 4 32.78 45.36 -40.92
C PRO A 4 31.42 44.68 -41.19
N PRO A 5 31.36 43.65 -42.06
CA PRO A 5 30.14 42.87 -42.26
C PRO A 5 29.88 41.91 -41.10
N LYS A 6 28.60 41.82 -40.74
CA LYS A 6 28.03 40.94 -39.72
C LYS A 6 28.06 39.48 -40.20
N VAL A 7 28.50 38.60 -39.31
CA VAL A 7 28.43 37.14 -39.46
C VAL A 7 26.97 36.70 -39.32
N ALA A 8 26.45 36.03 -40.34
CA ALA A 8 25.22 35.25 -40.25
C ALA A 8 25.60 33.80 -39.93
N VAL A 9 25.28 33.33 -38.73
CA VAL A 9 25.16 31.90 -38.43
C VAL A 9 23.68 31.59 -38.45
N ALA A 10 23.24 30.91 -39.50
CA ALA A 10 21.90 30.35 -39.62
C ALA A 10 21.92 28.88 -39.18
N GLY A 11 20.87 28.49 -38.43
CA GLY A 11 20.34 27.14 -38.37
C GLY A 11 20.92 26.25 -37.27
N VAL A 12 20.17 26.08 -36.17
CA VAL A 12 19.28 24.92 -35.98
C VAL A 12 18.18 25.36 -35.00
N ALA A 13 16.94 25.46 -35.51
CA ALA A 13 15.77 25.60 -34.66
C ALA A 13 15.43 24.22 -34.08
N GLY A 14 15.96 23.94 -32.89
CA GLY A 14 15.50 22.84 -32.04
C GLY A 14 14.53 23.40 -31.03
N THR A 15 13.24 23.38 -31.35
CA THR A 15 12.20 23.67 -30.37
C THR A 15 12.18 22.52 -29.36
N ILE A 16 12.84 22.71 -28.21
CA ILE A 16 12.57 21.90 -27.03
C ILE A 16 11.18 22.34 -26.57
N VAL A 17 10.16 21.55 -26.90
CA VAL A 17 8.86 21.66 -26.23
C VAL A 17 9.11 21.18 -24.81
N SER A 18 9.38 22.11 -23.91
CA SER A 18 9.34 21.88 -22.48
C SER A 18 7.88 21.63 -22.11
N VAL A 19 7.48 20.37 -22.08
CA VAL A 19 6.28 19.95 -21.35
C VAL A 19 6.64 20.07 -19.88
N PHE A 20 6.54 21.28 -19.33
CA PHE A 20 6.28 21.43 -17.91
C PHE A 20 4.80 21.12 -17.72
N GLY A 21 4.48 19.84 -17.57
CA GLY A 21 3.27 19.45 -16.88
C GLY A 21 3.46 19.90 -15.44
N SER A 22 2.90 21.05 -15.08
CA SER A 22 2.72 21.42 -13.69
C SER A 22 1.60 20.56 -13.12
N ALA A 23 1.87 19.29 -12.87
CA ALA A 23 1.25 18.63 -11.73
C ALA A 23 1.86 19.34 -10.53
N ALA A 24 1.02 20.05 -9.76
CA ALA A 24 1.45 20.53 -8.47
C ALA A 24 1.82 19.27 -7.68
N ALA A 25 3.12 19.03 -7.51
CA ALA A 25 3.58 18.03 -6.55
C ALA A 25 2.87 18.36 -5.23
N ALA A 26 2.10 17.41 -4.70
CA ALA A 26 1.55 17.55 -3.37
C ALA A 26 2.68 17.99 -2.43
N ASP A 27 2.39 18.94 -1.52
CA ASP A 27 3.37 19.36 -0.54
C ASP A 27 3.87 18.08 0.17
N PRO A 28 5.18 17.78 0.20
CA PRO A 28 5.73 16.50 0.66
C PRO A 28 5.46 16.16 2.14
N LEU A 29 4.60 16.92 2.82
CA LEU A 29 4.24 16.79 4.24
C LEU A 29 2.72 16.78 4.49
N GLU A 30 1.88 16.67 3.45
CA GLU A 30 0.43 16.54 3.61
C GLU A 30 -0.07 15.10 3.36
N PRO A 31 -1.08 14.62 4.11
CA PRO A 31 -1.84 13.41 3.79
C PRO A 31 -2.19 13.35 2.31
N VAL A 32 -1.88 12.22 1.66
CA VAL A 32 -2.22 12.01 0.26
C VAL A 32 -3.49 11.18 0.11
N ILE A 33 -4.00 10.61 1.20
CA ILE A 33 -5.35 10.04 1.23
C ILE A 33 -6.38 11.14 1.50
N THR A 34 -7.59 10.98 0.96
CA THR A 34 -8.65 11.96 1.13
C THR A 34 -9.16 11.91 2.57
N PRO A 35 -9.30 13.07 3.24
CA PRO A 35 -9.85 13.12 4.59
C PRO A 35 -11.28 12.57 4.61
N ASN A 36 -11.56 11.63 5.53
CA ASN A 36 -12.83 10.90 5.69
C ASN A 36 -13.12 9.84 4.61
N ASP A 37 -12.10 9.32 3.92
CA ASP A 37 -12.29 8.10 3.15
C ASP A 37 -12.56 6.92 4.08
N ASP A 38 -13.44 6.02 3.64
CA ASP A 38 -13.69 4.74 4.28
C ASP A 38 -13.04 3.64 3.43
N VAL A 39 -12.31 2.73 4.07
CA VAL A 39 -11.78 1.54 3.41
C VAL A 39 -12.56 0.31 3.87
N SER A 40 -12.83 -0.60 2.94
CA SER A 40 -13.39 -1.90 3.30
C SER A 40 -12.33 -2.80 3.91
N PHE A 41 -12.71 -3.55 4.93
CA PHE A 41 -11.85 -4.53 5.56
C PHE A 41 -12.60 -5.85 5.78
N LEU A 42 -11.97 -6.93 5.37
CA LEU A 42 -12.48 -8.28 5.55
C LEU A 42 -11.34 -9.18 6.03
N MET A 43 -11.62 -10.01 7.03
CA MET A 43 -10.66 -10.94 7.59
C MET A 43 -11.21 -12.35 7.44
N TYR A 44 -10.33 -13.27 7.08
CA TYR A 44 -10.67 -14.67 6.87
C TYR A 44 -9.82 -15.54 7.77
N MET A 45 -10.43 -16.64 8.22
CA MET A 45 -9.69 -17.81 8.65
C MET A 45 -9.71 -18.86 7.55
N ALA A 46 -8.65 -19.64 7.46
CA ALA A 46 -8.54 -20.71 6.47
C ALA A 46 -7.90 -21.98 7.04
N LYS A 47 -8.30 -23.11 6.45
CA LYS A 47 -7.68 -24.42 6.65
C LYS A 47 -6.55 -24.62 5.64
N ASP A 48 -5.64 -25.53 5.94
CA ASP A 48 -4.59 -25.96 5.01
C ASP A 48 -5.15 -26.56 3.70
N SER A 49 -6.42 -26.99 3.70
CA SER A 49 -7.13 -27.48 2.51
C SER A 49 -7.60 -26.36 1.57
N GLY A 50 -7.45 -25.09 1.94
CA GLY A 50 -7.96 -23.92 1.20
C GLY A 50 -9.43 -23.61 1.46
N GLU A 51 -10.06 -24.24 2.45
CA GLU A 51 -11.40 -23.85 2.90
C GLU A 51 -11.29 -22.56 3.71
N GLU A 52 -12.04 -21.54 3.33
CA GLU A 52 -12.02 -20.21 3.97
C GLU A 52 -13.36 -19.86 4.57
N GLN A 53 -13.31 -19.06 5.63
CA GLN A 53 -14.49 -18.51 6.27
C GLN A 53 -14.21 -17.09 6.74
N ILE A 54 -15.18 -16.20 6.53
CA ILE A 54 -15.14 -14.82 7.03
C ILE A 54 -15.11 -14.84 8.56
N LEU A 55 -14.18 -14.08 9.13
CA LEU A 55 -13.96 -13.98 10.56
C LEU A 55 -14.70 -12.79 11.19
N ASN A 56 -14.85 -11.66 10.49
CA ASN A 56 -15.60 -10.49 10.96
C ASN A 56 -17.03 -10.46 10.40
N GLY A 57 -17.95 -11.16 11.08
CA GLY A 57 -19.38 -11.08 10.77
C GLY A 57 -19.79 -11.78 9.46
N THR A 58 -20.72 -11.15 8.72
CA THR A 58 -21.34 -11.71 7.51
C THR A 58 -20.87 -11.04 6.20
N GLY A 59 -19.92 -10.11 6.27
CA GLY A 59 -19.46 -9.33 5.13
C GLY A 59 -18.41 -8.28 5.53
N PRO A 60 -17.92 -7.47 4.58
CA PRO A 60 -16.89 -6.46 4.83
C PRO A 60 -17.39 -5.38 5.80
N GLY A 61 -16.50 -4.99 6.72
CA GLY A 61 -16.71 -3.83 7.58
C GLY A 61 -16.02 -2.59 7.02
N LEU A 62 -16.48 -1.42 7.45
CA LEU A 62 -15.96 -0.13 7.01
C LEU A 62 -15.08 0.48 8.08
N VAL A 63 -13.97 1.08 7.67
CA VAL A 63 -13.06 1.77 8.58
C VAL A 63 -12.65 3.11 7.99
N ARG A 64 -12.99 4.19 8.70
CA ARG A 64 -12.61 5.54 8.29
C ARG A 64 -11.09 5.77 8.46
N THR A 65 -10.50 6.60 7.61
CA THR A 65 -9.18 7.20 7.85
C THR A 65 -9.12 7.92 9.19
N ASP A 66 -7.92 8.00 9.78
CA ASP A 66 -7.65 8.68 11.07
C ASP A 66 -8.35 8.01 12.26
N SER A 67 -8.50 6.69 12.21
CA SER A 67 -9.18 5.88 13.22
C SER A 67 -8.24 5.02 14.05
N LEU A 68 -6.91 5.08 13.84
CA LEU A 68 -5.97 4.21 14.56
C LEU A 68 -6.05 4.37 16.08
N ASP A 69 -6.24 5.60 16.58
CA ASP A 69 -6.41 5.90 18.00
C ASP A 69 -7.80 5.55 18.55
N MET A 70 -8.81 5.41 17.67
CA MET A 70 -10.20 5.11 18.01
C MET A 70 -10.75 4.06 17.03
N PRO A 71 -10.27 2.80 17.11
CA PRO A 71 -10.61 1.78 16.13
C PRO A 71 -12.11 1.46 16.17
N GLU A 72 -12.66 1.21 14.99
CA GLU A 72 -14.09 0.99 14.76
C GLU A 72 -14.39 -0.51 14.61
N SER A 73 -15.61 -0.92 14.98
CA SER A 73 -16.02 -2.32 14.84
C SER A 73 -16.33 -2.65 13.38
N VAL A 74 -15.62 -3.63 12.82
CA VAL A 74 -15.85 -4.17 11.47
C VAL A 74 -16.71 -5.45 11.49
N GLY A 75 -17.30 -5.77 12.64
CA GLY A 75 -18.18 -6.91 12.83
C GLY A 75 -17.80 -7.79 14.03
N GLU A 76 -18.79 -8.55 14.51
CA GLU A 76 -18.59 -9.56 15.54
C GLU A 76 -17.63 -10.65 15.04
N SER A 77 -16.70 -11.08 15.91
CA SER A 77 -15.83 -12.21 15.60
C SER A 77 -16.64 -13.50 15.56
N PHE A 78 -16.53 -14.24 14.46
CA PHE A 78 -17.19 -15.54 14.32
C PHE A 78 -16.71 -16.56 15.38
N ASN A 79 -15.45 -16.47 15.80
CA ASN A 79 -14.81 -17.45 16.69
C ASN A 79 -14.69 -17.04 18.15
N SER A 80 -14.91 -15.76 18.45
CA SER A 80 -14.70 -15.22 19.79
C SER A 80 -16.02 -14.63 20.31
N PRO A 81 -16.83 -15.44 21.04
CA PRO A 81 -18.14 -15.02 21.50
C PRO A 81 -18.09 -13.71 22.29
N GLY A 82 -18.87 -12.72 21.85
CA GLY A 82 -18.94 -11.40 22.46
C GLY A 82 -17.72 -10.50 22.21
N ALA A 83 -16.82 -10.88 21.30
CA ALA A 83 -15.76 -10.03 20.79
C ALA A 83 -16.17 -9.42 19.44
N ASP A 84 -15.89 -8.15 19.28
CA ASP A 84 -15.88 -7.48 17.97
C ASP A 84 -14.45 -7.49 17.44
N ILE A 85 -14.30 -7.51 16.11
CA ILE A 85 -13.04 -7.15 15.49
C ILE A 85 -13.05 -5.63 15.32
N LEU A 86 -12.12 -4.97 16.01
CA LEU A 86 -11.89 -3.54 15.93
C LEU A 86 -10.73 -3.28 14.97
N VAL A 87 -10.93 -2.39 14.01
CA VAL A 87 -9.90 -1.98 13.07
C VAL A 87 -9.77 -0.46 13.09
N GLY A 88 -8.55 0.01 13.11
CA GLY A 88 -8.23 1.43 12.93
C GLY A 88 -7.04 1.58 12.01
N TRP A 89 -7.00 2.67 11.26
CA TRP A 89 -5.87 2.92 10.36
C TRP A 89 -5.63 4.42 10.13
N ASP A 90 -4.36 4.76 9.94
CA ASP A 90 -3.88 6.12 9.69
C ASP A 90 -2.81 6.13 8.58
N GLU A 91 -2.69 7.28 7.91
CA GLU A 91 -1.54 7.61 7.07
C GLU A 91 -0.48 8.39 7.88
N ILE A 92 0.77 7.94 7.81
CA ILE A 92 1.91 8.49 8.53
C ILE A 92 3.00 8.84 7.53
N PHE A 93 3.56 10.05 7.62
CA PHE A 93 4.71 10.47 6.83
C PHE A 93 6.00 10.28 7.62
N ASP A 94 6.91 9.46 7.11
CA ASP A 94 8.24 9.27 7.70
C ASP A 94 9.29 9.88 6.78
N SER A 95 9.98 10.93 7.27
CA SER A 95 11.15 11.50 6.60
C SER A 95 12.41 10.90 7.23
N ARG A 96 12.82 9.73 6.76
CA ARG A 96 14.09 9.16 7.22
C ARG A 96 15.26 9.97 6.65
N PRO A 97 16.25 10.35 7.49
CA PRO A 97 17.41 11.06 6.98
C PRO A 97 18.21 10.19 6.00
N GLY A 98 18.24 10.58 4.73
CA GLY A 98 19.04 9.93 3.68
C GLY A 98 18.24 9.42 2.48
N ASP A 99 16.92 9.41 2.56
CA ASP A 99 16.06 8.98 1.47
C ASP A 99 15.66 10.17 0.59
N ALA A 100 15.74 9.99 -0.74
CA ALA A 100 15.54 11.05 -1.73
C ALA A 100 14.06 11.35 -2.04
N GLY A 101 13.13 10.91 -1.19
CA GLY A 101 11.68 11.11 -1.34
C GLY A 101 10.97 10.98 0.02
N THR A 102 9.76 11.53 0.12
CA THR A 102 8.90 11.33 1.30
C THR A 102 8.27 9.96 1.19
N PHE A 103 8.57 9.05 2.12
CA PHE A 103 7.82 7.80 2.24
C PHE A 103 6.50 8.07 2.96
N SER A 104 5.40 7.66 2.34
CA SER A 104 4.13 7.56 3.04
C SER A 104 3.95 6.13 3.56
N ARG A 105 3.33 6.02 4.73
CA ARG A 105 3.05 4.77 5.40
C ARG A 105 1.58 4.73 5.79
N ILE A 106 0.85 3.75 5.30
CA ILE A 106 -0.42 3.38 5.92
C ILE A 106 -0.12 2.40 7.04
N ARG A 107 -0.65 2.65 8.24
CA ARG A 107 -0.67 1.66 9.33
C ARG A 107 -2.10 1.28 9.61
N LEU A 108 -2.40 -0.01 9.51
CA LEU A 108 -3.66 -0.62 9.91
C LEU A 108 -3.43 -1.50 11.14
N ASN A 109 -4.32 -1.39 12.13
CA ASN A 109 -4.32 -2.23 13.32
C ASN A 109 -5.68 -2.89 13.47
N ALA A 110 -5.69 -4.23 13.48
CA ALA A 110 -6.86 -5.04 13.76
C ALA A 110 -6.67 -5.74 15.10
N ARG A 111 -7.69 -5.75 15.96
CA ARG A 111 -7.67 -6.44 17.25
C ARG A 111 -9.05 -6.91 17.66
N THR A 112 -9.13 -7.90 18.53
CA THR A 112 -10.40 -8.24 19.18
C THR A 112 -10.72 -7.26 20.32
N SER A 113 -11.99 -6.90 20.51
CA SER A 113 -12.41 -5.88 21.49
C SER A 113 -12.20 -6.27 22.96
N ASN A 114 -12.06 -7.57 23.23
CA ASN A 114 -11.94 -8.14 24.57
C ASN A 114 -10.59 -8.86 24.81
N GLY A 115 -9.64 -8.75 23.87
CA GLY A 115 -8.32 -9.40 23.95
C GLY A 115 -8.33 -10.92 23.70
N SER A 116 -9.47 -11.48 23.30
CA SER A 116 -9.54 -12.90 22.89
C SER A 116 -8.73 -13.16 21.61
N PRO A 117 -8.16 -14.35 21.42
CA PRO A 117 -7.49 -14.69 20.17
C PRO A 117 -8.42 -14.58 18.95
N PHE A 118 -7.85 -14.31 17.78
CA PHE A 118 -8.62 -14.36 16.52
C PHE A 118 -9.10 -15.77 16.18
N LEU A 119 -8.26 -16.77 16.46
CA LEU A 119 -8.59 -18.18 16.27
C LEU A 119 -8.84 -18.82 17.64
N SER A 120 -10.07 -19.25 17.88
CA SER A 120 -10.42 -19.97 19.09
C SER A 120 -9.79 -21.37 19.10
N PRO A 121 -9.63 -22.01 20.29
CA PRO A 121 -9.16 -23.38 20.37
C PRO A 121 -9.99 -24.36 19.53
N ASP A 122 -11.32 -24.13 19.44
CA ASP A 122 -12.22 -24.97 18.66
C ASP A 122 -11.97 -24.81 17.15
N ALA A 123 -11.78 -23.58 16.66
CA ALA A 123 -11.42 -23.34 15.26
C ALA A 123 -10.11 -24.03 14.88
N ILE A 124 -9.12 -24.00 15.78
CA ILE A 124 -7.82 -24.67 15.58
C ILE A 124 -7.96 -26.19 15.56
N ASN A 125 -8.83 -26.74 16.43
CA ASN A 125 -9.16 -28.16 16.44
C ASN A 125 -9.88 -28.60 15.15
N ASP A 126 -10.72 -27.72 14.59
CA ASP A 126 -11.41 -27.90 13.30
C ASP A 126 -10.50 -27.67 12.08
N GLY A 127 -9.22 -27.33 12.31
CA GLY A 127 -8.19 -27.23 11.29
C GLY A 127 -7.97 -25.83 10.73
N PHE A 128 -8.63 -24.80 11.25
CA PHE A 128 -8.35 -23.41 10.89
C PHE A 128 -7.07 -22.94 11.58
N ARG A 129 -6.01 -22.70 10.80
CA ARG A 129 -4.68 -22.33 11.30
C ARG A 129 -4.06 -21.17 10.53
N LEU A 130 -4.70 -20.78 9.45
CA LEU A 130 -4.25 -19.73 8.56
C LEU A 130 -5.22 -18.56 8.66
N MET A 131 -4.71 -17.35 8.42
CA MET A 131 -5.52 -16.16 8.27
C MET A 131 -5.06 -15.36 7.05
N ARG A 132 -5.99 -14.65 6.45
CA ARG A 132 -5.73 -13.60 5.46
C ARG A 132 -6.69 -12.44 5.70
N TRP A 133 -6.42 -11.32 5.06
CA TRP A 133 -7.31 -10.16 5.05
C TRP A 133 -7.43 -9.63 3.63
N GLU A 134 -8.47 -8.84 3.44
CA GLU A 134 -8.66 -8.03 2.26
C GLU A 134 -8.88 -6.58 2.67
N ILE A 135 -8.21 -5.67 1.98
CA ILE A 135 -8.41 -4.23 2.05
C ILE A 135 -8.86 -3.75 0.67
N GLY A 136 -9.97 -3.03 0.57
CA GLY A 136 -10.52 -2.64 -0.73
C GLY A 136 -11.02 -3.84 -1.54
N ASP A 137 -11.07 -3.72 -2.88
CA ASP A 137 -11.79 -4.60 -3.82
C ASP A 137 -11.85 -6.11 -3.45
N HIS A 138 -13.05 -6.56 -3.10
CA HIS A 138 -13.34 -7.92 -2.63
C HIS A 138 -13.73 -8.80 -3.82
N SER A 139 -12.71 -9.47 -4.36
CA SER A 139 -12.63 -10.28 -5.59
C SER A 139 -13.75 -11.31 -5.89
N ASP A 140 -14.81 -11.41 -5.09
CA ASP A 140 -15.98 -12.25 -5.33
C ASP A 140 -17.26 -11.41 -5.55
N PRO A 141 -17.89 -11.48 -6.74
CA PRO A 141 -19.12 -10.74 -7.04
C PRO A 141 -20.31 -11.10 -6.13
N ALA A 142 -20.26 -12.19 -5.36
CA ALA A 142 -21.25 -12.53 -4.34
C ALA A 142 -21.15 -11.65 -3.08
N PHE A 143 -19.98 -11.08 -2.80
CA PHE A 143 -19.71 -10.25 -1.61
C PHE A 143 -19.58 -8.76 -1.94
N GLN A 144 -20.32 -8.29 -2.96
CA GLN A 144 -20.29 -6.93 -3.55
C GLN A 144 -19.60 -5.87 -2.67
N PRO A 145 -18.60 -5.14 -3.18
CA PRO A 145 -17.79 -4.22 -2.39
C PRO A 145 -18.69 -3.21 -1.68
N LEU A 146 -18.74 -3.28 -0.35
CA LEU A 146 -19.50 -2.33 0.47
C LEU A 146 -18.68 -1.07 0.82
N ALA A 147 -17.37 -1.05 0.52
CA ALA A 147 -16.57 0.17 0.45
C ALA A 147 -15.45 0.10 -0.59
N ASP A 148 -14.95 1.29 -0.87
CA ASP A 148 -13.94 1.62 -1.85
C ASP A 148 -12.53 1.29 -1.34
N ALA A 149 -11.57 1.21 -2.28
CA ALA A 149 -10.15 1.20 -1.95
C ALA A 149 -9.73 2.56 -1.32
N PHE A 150 -8.48 2.69 -0.87
CA PHE A 150 -7.98 3.99 -0.38
C PHE A 150 -8.16 5.08 -1.46
N GLY A 151 -8.83 6.19 -1.11
CA GLY A 151 -9.00 7.30 -2.03
C GLY A 151 -7.78 8.22 -2.02
N PHE A 152 -7.00 8.19 -3.09
CA PHE A 152 -5.86 9.11 -3.23
C PHE A 152 -6.30 10.49 -3.72
N ARG A 153 -5.68 11.54 -3.20
CA ARG A 153 -5.86 12.92 -3.66
C ARG A 153 -5.41 13.08 -5.12
N ASN A 154 -6.06 14.00 -5.83
CA ASN A 154 -5.66 14.36 -7.19
C ASN A 154 -4.18 14.76 -7.26
N GLY A 155 -3.42 14.11 -8.16
CA GLY A 155 -1.99 14.37 -8.38
C GLY A 155 -1.05 13.32 -7.77
N VAL A 156 -1.58 12.35 -7.00
CA VAL A 156 -0.87 11.10 -6.71
C VAL A 156 -0.94 10.23 -7.95
N GLU A 157 0.14 10.21 -8.73
CA GLU A 157 0.27 9.39 -9.95
C GLU A 157 1.29 8.29 -9.68
N ASP A 158 1.00 7.05 -10.12
CA ASP A 158 1.97 5.96 -10.25
C ASP A 158 2.61 5.40 -8.95
N ILE A 159 1.81 5.01 -7.95
CA ILE A 159 2.31 4.17 -6.84
C ILE A 159 2.66 2.77 -7.37
N VAL A 160 3.93 2.55 -7.70
CA VAL A 160 4.42 1.29 -8.30
C VAL A 160 5.15 0.39 -7.30
N PHE A 161 5.54 0.93 -6.14
CA PHE A 161 6.24 0.18 -5.11
C PHE A 161 5.49 0.29 -3.79
N VAL A 162 5.07 -0.86 -3.29
CA VAL A 162 4.44 -1.03 -1.98
C VAL A 162 5.16 -2.16 -1.27
N ASN A 163 5.70 -1.88 -0.08
CA ASN A 163 6.24 -2.90 0.79
C ASN A 163 5.32 -3.05 2.00
N ALA A 164 4.76 -4.24 2.20
CA ALA A 164 3.91 -4.51 3.34
C ALA A 164 4.65 -5.30 4.42
N ARG A 165 4.40 -4.95 5.67
CA ARG A 165 4.90 -5.68 6.84
C ARG A 165 3.75 -5.94 7.80
N VAL A 166 3.66 -7.19 8.25
CA VAL A 166 2.70 -7.68 9.23
C VAL A 166 3.41 -7.97 10.52
N VAL A 167 2.80 -7.60 11.63
CA VAL A 167 3.27 -7.94 12.97
C VAL A 167 2.10 -8.53 13.76
N PHE A 168 2.33 -9.69 14.37
CA PHE A 168 1.36 -10.42 15.18
C PHE A 168 1.64 -10.19 16.66
N PHE A 169 0.59 -9.98 17.44
CA PHE A 169 0.68 -9.67 18.87
C PHE A 169 -0.30 -10.48 19.71
N ASP A 170 0.11 -10.73 20.96
CA ASP A 170 -0.75 -10.94 22.12
C ASP A 170 -0.77 -9.63 22.92
N ASP A 171 -1.85 -8.88 22.77
CA ASP A 171 -1.99 -7.49 23.21
C ASP A 171 -0.85 -6.59 22.70
N ASP A 172 0.06 -6.19 23.60
CA ASP A 172 1.22 -5.34 23.30
C ASP A 172 2.51 -6.15 23.15
N VAL A 173 2.46 -7.47 23.32
CA VAL A 173 3.61 -8.37 23.16
C VAL A 173 3.71 -8.80 21.71
N GLN A 174 4.76 -8.37 21.03
CA GLN A 174 5.06 -8.85 19.68
C GLN A 174 5.44 -10.34 19.73
N LEU A 175 4.70 -11.16 18.99
CA LEU A 175 4.95 -12.60 18.87
C LEU A 175 5.79 -12.92 17.65
N ASN A 176 5.43 -12.35 16.48
CA ASN A 176 6.11 -12.60 15.22
C ASN A 176 5.93 -11.42 14.25
N SER A 177 6.75 -11.35 13.20
CA SER A 177 6.52 -10.42 12.08
C SER A 177 6.95 -11.04 10.77
N LEU A 178 6.26 -10.67 9.70
CA LEU A 178 6.57 -11.07 8.33
C LEU A 178 6.59 -9.84 7.43
N GLU A 179 7.50 -9.84 6.46
CA GLU A 179 7.48 -8.87 5.36
C GLU A 179 6.92 -9.59 4.14
N TYR A 180 5.95 -8.97 3.48
CA TYR A 180 5.45 -9.41 2.19
C TYR A 180 5.34 -8.17 1.30
N GLY A 181 6.00 -8.22 0.16
CA GLY A 181 5.89 -7.16 -0.83
C GLY A 181 5.17 -7.70 -2.04
N PHE A 182 4.29 -6.91 -2.62
CA PHE A 182 3.89 -7.12 -4.00
C PHE A 182 4.42 -5.93 -4.82
N THR A 183 5.30 -6.22 -5.78
CA THR A 183 5.68 -5.24 -6.79
C THR A 183 4.54 -5.19 -7.78
N ILE A 184 3.86 -4.05 -7.86
CA ILE A 184 2.89 -3.80 -8.91
C ILE A 184 3.70 -3.60 -10.19
N GLY A 185 3.37 -4.38 -11.23
CA GLY A 185 4.17 -4.42 -12.45
C GLY A 185 4.40 -3.04 -13.06
N ILE A 186 5.52 -2.88 -13.78
CA ILE A 186 5.84 -1.63 -14.49
C ILE A 186 4.66 -1.24 -15.39
N GLY A 187 4.05 -0.09 -15.12
CA GLY A 187 2.88 0.42 -15.85
C GLY A 187 1.52 0.13 -15.20
N SER A 188 1.50 -0.43 -14.00
CA SER A 188 0.30 -0.57 -13.17
C SER A 188 0.48 0.23 -11.87
N THR A 189 -0.58 0.91 -11.45
CA THR A 189 -0.62 1.74 -10.25
C THR A 189 -1.35 0.99 -9.15
N TRP A 190 -0.85 1.06 -7.92
CA TRP A 190 -1.63 0.62 -6.76
C TRP A 190 -2.88 1.48 -6.67
N ASP A 191 -4.03 0.82 -6.57
CA ASP A 191 -5.33 1.44 -6.34
C ASP A 191 -5.68 1.47 -4.85
N GLY A 192 -4.77 1.05 -3.96
CA GLY A 192 -5.02 0.99 -2.53
C GLY A 192 -5.67 -0.32 -2.07
N THR A 193 -5.71 -1.36 -2.92
CA THR A 193 -6.27 -2.67 -2.56
C THR A 193 -5.20 -3.69 -2.16
N ASP A 194 -5.53 -4.55 -1.21
CA ASP A 194 -4.75 -5.75 -0.90
C ASP A 194 -5.72 -6.92 -0.77
N SER A 195 -5.88 -7.70 -1.85
CA SER A 195 -6.78 -8.85 -1.92
C SER A 195 -6.08 -10.12 -2.41
N VAL A 196 -4.78 -10.23 -2.14
CA VAL A 196 -3.97 -11.36 -2.61
C VAL A 196 -4.38 -12.64 -1.88
N SER A 197 -5.19 -13.47 -2.56
CA SER A 197 -5.72 -14.73 -2.00
C SER A 197 -4.64 -15.70 -1.51
N ASP A 198 -3.44 -15.64 -2.10
CA ASP A 198 -2.33 -16.52 -1.75
C ASP A 198 -1.57 -16.07 -0.48
N ASN A 199 -1.85 -14.86 0.04
CA ASN A 199 -1.24 -14.35 1.27
C ASN A 199 -1.94 -14.93 2.51
N LEU A 200 -1.74 -16.23 2.74
CA LEU A 200 -2.20 -16.95 3.91
C LEU A 200 -1.08 -17.06 4.95
N PHE A 201 -1.35 -16.57 6.15
CA PHE A 201 -0.38 -16.55 7.25
C PHE A 201 -0.79 -17.53 8.35
N THR A 202 0.15 -18.36 8.82
CA THR A 202 -0.09 -19.19 10.00
C THR A 202 -0.16 -18.33 11.25
N VAL A 203 -1.27 -18.41 11.98
CA VAL A 203 -1.54 -17.59 13.17
C VAL A 203 -1.65 -18.47 14.42
N GLY A 204 -0.98 -18.03 15.51
CA GLY A 204 -1.01 -18.72 16.80
C GLY A 204 -2.35 -18.58 17.53
N SER A 205 -2.62 -19.47 18.49
CA SER A 205 -3.82 -19.45 19.32
C SER A 205 -3.86 -18.32 20.35
N ASP A 206 -2.79 -17.54 20.43
CA ASP A 206 -2.56 -16.42 21.34
C ASP A 206 -2.63 -15.06 20.62
N VAL A 207 -2.66 -15.06 19.28
CA VAL A 207 -2.70 -13.81 18.51
C VAL A 207 -4.09 -13.18 18.60
N ASN A 208 -4.16 -11.97 19.14
CA ASN A 208 -5.39 -11.19 19.28
C ASN A 208 -5.31 -9.80 18.61
N ARG A 209 -4.12 -9.42 18.12
CA ARG A 209 -3.88 -8.17 17.40
C ARG A 209 -2.91 -8.38 16.24
N ILE A 210 -3.20 -7.74 15.12
CA ILE A 210 -2.38 -7.70 13.91
C ILE A 210 -2.16 -6.23 13.55
N GLU A 211 -0.91 -5.84 13.31
CA GLU A 211 -0.57 -4.56 12.67
C GLU A 211 -0.05 -4.84 11.27
N ILE A 212 -0.60 -4.14 10.28
CA ILE A 212 -0.13 -4.16 8.90
C ILE A 212 0.36 -2.75 8.56
N THR A 213 1.53 -2.66 7.97
CA THR A 213 2.12 -1.40 7.52
C THR A 213 2.42 -1.49 6.03
N TYR A 214 1.94 -0.52 5.25
CA TYR A 214 2.22 -0.39 3.82
C TYR A 214 3.11 0.84 3.63
N ASP A 215 4.37 0.61 3.29
CA ASP A 215 5.31 1.66 2.90
C ASP A 215 5.25 1.88 1.38
N TYR A 216 4.95 3.10 0.95
CA TYR A 216 4.88 3.48 -0.47
C TYR A 216 5.46 4.87 -0.72
N ASP A 217 5.84 5.13 -1.96
CA ASP A 217 6.33 6.44 -2.40
C ASP A 217 5.26 7.11 -3.29
N PRO A 218 4.52 8.11 -2.76
CA PRO A 218 3.50 8.83 -3.53
C PRO A 218 4.10 9.86 -4.51
N THR A 219 5.42 10.04 -4.51
CA THR A 219 6.13 10.99 -5.37
C THR A 219 6.93 10.33 -6.48
N PHE A 220 6.88 8.99 -6.56
CA PHE A 220 7.67 8.24 -7.52
C PHE A 220 7.16 8.46 -8.95
N ILE A 221 7.88 9.28 -9.71
CA ILE A 221 7.68 9.40 -11.16
C ILE A 221 8.58 8.36 -11.84
N PRO A 222 8.05 7.31 -12.48
CA PRO A 222 8.88 6.35 -13.19
C PRO A 222 9.67 7.08 -14.28
N ALA A 223 11.01 7.03 -14.18
CA ALA A 223 11.85 7.62 -15.21
C ALA A 223 11.46 7.02 -16.57
N PRO A 224 11.15 7.84 -17.58
CA PRO A 224 10.76 7.30 -18.88
C PRO A 224 11.90 6.41 -19.39
N ALA A 225 11.57 5.22 -19.91
CA ALA A 225 12.56 4.22 -20.35
C ALA A 225 13.63 4.78 -21.31
N SER A 226 13.34 5.91 -21.97
CA SER A 226 14.26 6.70 -22.79
C SER A 226 15.43 7.34 -22.01
N ALA A 227 15.29 7.64 -20.72
CA ALA A 227 16.37 8.16 -19.88
C ALA A 227 17.44 7.10 -19.57
N ALA A 228 17.04 5.83 -19.37
CA ALA A 228 17.96 4.70 -19.19
C ALA A 228 18.74 4.35 -20.47
N LEU A 229 18.11 4.52 -21.65
CA LEU A 229 18.76 4.35 -22.95
C LEU A 229 19.79 5.46 -23.24
N LEU A 230 19.53 6.70 -22.81
CA LEU A 230 20.44 7.84 -23.00
C LEU A 230 21.72 7.73 -22.14
N THR A 231 21.62 7.25 -20.90
CA THR A 231 22.81 6.97 -20.06
C THR A 231 23.61 5.78 -20.58
N GLY A 232 22.94 4.72 -21.05
CA GLY A 232 23.59 3.56 -21.69
C GLY A 232 24.34 3.93 -22.97
N MET A 233 23.74 4.73 -23.85
CA MET A 233 24.40 5.22 -25.06
C MET A 233 25.50 6.26 -24.79
N GLY A 234 25.35 7.09 -23.74
CA GLY A 234 26.38 8.04 -23.32
C GLY A 234 27.67 7.37 -22.84
N LEU A 235 27.56 6.28 -22.08
CA LEU A 235 28.71 5.49 -21.61
C LEU A 235 29.38 4.68 -22.74
N ILE A 236 28.61 4.15 -23.70
CA ILE A 236 29.16 3.44 -24.86
C ILE A 236 29.81 4.42 -25.86
N GLY A 237 29.22 5.61 -26.05
CA GLY A 237 29.78 6.68 -26.88
C GLY A 237 31.07 7.29 -26.32
N ALA A 238 31.19 7.44 -24.99
CA ALA A 238 32.39 7.96 -24.34
C ALA A 238 33.59 6.99 -24.42
N ARG A 239 33.35 5.67 -24.51
CA ARG A 239 34.42 4.66 -24.63
C ARG A 239 35.04 4.60 -26.02
N ARG A 240 34.34 5.07 -27.06
CA ARG A 240 34.83 5.05 -28.45
C ARG A 240 35.71 6.26 -28.83
N ARG A 241 35.74 7.31 -28.00
CA ARG A 241 36.63 8.48 -28.17
C ARG A 241 37.99 8.39 -27.43
N ARG A 242 38.28 7.26 -26.76
CA ARG A 242 39.58 6.99 -26.10
C ARG A 242 40.36 5.84 -26.74
N ARG A 243 40.41 5.80 -28.07
CA ARG A 243 41.42 5.02 -28.82
C ARG A 243 41.98 5.89 -29.94
#